data_AF-A0A355RI08-F1
#
_entry.id   AF-A0A355RI08-F1
#
_cell.length_a   1.000
_cell.length_b   1.000
_cell.length_c   1.000
_cell.angle_alpha   90.00
_cell.angle_beta   90.00
_cell.angle_gamma   90.00
#
_symmetry.space_group_name_H-M   'P 1'
#
loop_
_entity.id
_entity.type
_entity.pdbx_description
1 polymer ?
#
loop_
_entity_poly.entity_id
_entity_poly.type
_entity_poly.pdbx_seq_one_letter_code
_entity_poly.pdbx_strand_id
1 'polypeptide(L)'
;MNIAPQGLNGPRIAVIGGGISGMGAAYALADTQNVTLYEAAPRLGGHARTVIAGKAGTQPVDTGFIVFNYANYPNMVELFDALNVPVVKSNMSFGASLRGGRIEYGLSNFNAIFAQKHNIAKPNFLRMLRDILKFNARGLDLAQDPTMTISEFLQRLGTGPWFRDYYLLPLSGAIWSTPTEKIL
;
A
#
# COMPACT_ATOMS: atom_id res chain seq x y z
N MET A 1 23.61 -0.82 46.39
CA MET A 1 22.99 0.51 46.23
C MET A 1 22.29 0.49 44.89
N ASN A 2 21.01 0.14 44.86
CA ASN A 2 20.22 0.10 43.62
C ASN A 2 19.87 1.53 43.24
N ILE A 3 20.52 2.04 42.20
CA ILE A 3 20.12 3.28 41.55
C ILE A 3 18.94 2.90 40.66
N ALA A 4 17.72 3.00 41.20
CA ALA A 4 16.52 2.97 40.37
C ALA A 4 16.66 4.09 39.32
N PRO A 5 16.34 3.86 38.04
CA PRO A 5 16.36 4.93 37.06
C PRO A 5 15.42 6.03 37.58
N GLN A 6 15.94 7.25 37.72
CA GLN A 6 15.11 8.41 38.00
C GLN A 6 14.10 8.51 36.86
N GLY A 7 12.84 8.17 37.12
CA GLY A 7 11.79 8.24 36.12
C GLY A 7 11.71 9.65 35.56
N LEU A 8 11.53 9.77 34.25
CA LEU A 8 11.33 11.06 33.58
C LEU A 8 10.25 11.86 34.35
N ASN A 9 10.59 13.08 34.77
CA ASN A 9 9.69 13.96 35.55
C ASN A 9 8.52 14.55 34.73
N GLY A 10 8.25 13.99 33.54
CA GLY A 10 7.18 14.41 32.64
C GLY A 10 5.82 13.78 32.97
N PRO A 11 4.73 14.30 32.39
CA PRO A 11 3.42 13.66 32.39
C PRO A 11 3.44 12.15 32.15
N ARG A 12 2.55 11.44 32.84
CA ARG A 12 2.27 10.03 32.57
C ARG A 12 1.29 9.92 31.41
N ILE A 13 1.70 9.26 30.34
CA ILE A 13 0.92 9.12 29.11
C ILE A 13 0.56 7.65 28.91
N ALA A 14 -0.73 7.38 28.72
CA ALA A 14 -1.20 6.06 28.30
C ALA A 14 -1.45 6.07 26.78
N VAL A 15 -0.84 5.13 26.06
CA VAL A 15 -1.10 4.87 24.65
C VAL A 15 -1.94 3.60 24.54
N ILE A 16 -3.14 3.71 23.96
CA ILE A 16 -4.06 2.58 23.81
C ILE A 16 -4.00 2.07 22.37
N GLY A 17 -3.49 0.85 22.20
CA GLY A 17 -3.22 0.18 20.93
C GLY A 17 -1.73 0.18 20.59
N GLY A 18 -1.15 -1.01 20.47
CA GLY A 18 0.20 -1.33 20.02
C GLY A 18 0.34 -1.53 18.52
N GLY A 19 -0.55 -0.93 17.72
CA GLY A 19 -0.37 -0.83 16.26
C GLY A 19 0.76 0.13 15.88
N ILE A 20 1.04 0.27 14.57
CA ILE A 20 2.14 1.13 14.08
C ILE A 20 2.02 2.59 14.58
N SER A 21 0.81 3.14 14.62
CA SER A 21 0.57 4.50 15.11
C SER A 21 0.85 4.64 16.60
N GLY A 22 0.38 3.70 17.42
CA GLY A 22 0.59 3.72 18.87
C GLY A 22 2.05 3.47 19.24
N MET A 23 2.71 2.51 18.59
CA MET A 23 4.16 2.31 18.77
C MET A 23 4.97 3.53 18.33
N GLY A 24 4.64 4.15 17.20
CA GLY A 24 5.29 5.37 16.73
C GLY A 24 5.11 6.54 17.72
N ALA A 25 3.89 6.72 18.24
CA ALA A 25 3.62 7.73 19.26
C ALA A 25 4.38 7.46 20.56
N ALA A 26 4.39 6.20 21.03
CA ALA A 26 5.13 5.81 22.22
C ALA A 26 6.64 6.02 22.04
N TYR A 27 7.19 5.65 20.89
CA TYR A 27 8.59 5.87 20.54
C TYR A 27 8.96 7.36 20.56
N ALA A 28 8.17 8.22 19.93
CA ALA A 28 8.43 9.66 19.87
C ALA A 28 8.35 10.35 21.25
N LEU A 29 7.58 9.80 22.18
CA LEU A 29 7.40 10.37 23.53
C LEU A 29 8.35 9.77 24.57
N ALA A 30 8.98 8.63 24.28
CA ALA A 30 9.72 7.82 25.24
C ALA A 30 10.89 8.56 25.92
N ASP A 31 11.53 9.49 25.22
CA ASP A 31 12.69 10.21 25.73
C ASP A 31 12.33 11.35 26.70
N THR A 32 11.07 11.82 26.67
CA THR A 32 10.66 13.02 27.44
C THR A 32 9.54 12.76 28.43
N GLN A 33 8.75 11.70 28.23
CA GLN A 33 7.55 11.40 29.00
C GLN A 33 7.57 9.99 29.58
N ASN A 34 6.76 9.76 30.62
CA ASN A 34 6.56 8.42 31.16
C ASN A 34 5.41 7.73 30.44
N VAL A 35 5.73 6.91 29.44
CA VAL A 35 4.74 6.30 28.54
C VAL A 35 4.44 4.85 28.93
N THR A 36 3.15 4.53 29.08
CA THR A 36 2.65 3.15 29.18
C THR A 36 1.83 2.81 27.95
N LEU A 37 2.23 1.77 27.22
CA LEU A 37 1.49 1.28 26.06
C LEU A 37 0.67 0.04 26.43
N TYR A 38 -0.63 0.10 26.11
CA TYR A 38 -1.58 -0.99 26.31
C TYR A 38 -1.97 -1.58 24.96
N GLU A 39 -1.85 -2.89 24.80
CA GLU A 39 -2.28 -3.61 23.60
C GLU A 39 -3.18 -4.78 24.00
N ALA A 40 -4.27 -4.97 23.25
CA ALA A 40 -5.24 -6.01 23.53
C ALA A 40 -4.77 -7.39 23.08
N ALA A 41 -4.04 -7.46 21.96
CA ALA A 41 -3.45 -8.67 21.43
C ALA A 41 -2.19 -9.09 22.23
N PRO A 42 -1.81 -10.38 22.20
CA PRO A 42 -0.58 -10.87 22.83
C PRO A 42 0.70 -10.46 22.07
N ARG A 43 0.61 -9.47 21.17
CA ARG A 43 1.71 -9.00 20.32
C ARG A 43 1.51 -7.54 19.94
N LEU A 44 2.62 -6.86 19.69
CA LEU A 44 2.62 -5.55 19.05
C LEU A 44 2.47 -5.66 17.52
N GLY A 45 2.28 -4.52 16.86
CA GLY A 45 2.28 -4.37 15.41
C GLY A 45 0.90 -4.14 14.78
N GLY A 46 -0.18 -4.62 15.39
CA GLY A 46 -1.51 -4.55 14.77
C GLY A 46 -1.52 -5.20 13.38
N HIS A 47 -1.81 -4.43 12.33
CA HIS A 47 -1.73 -4.90 10.93
C HIS A 47 -0.31 -5.09 10.40
N ALA A 48 0.72 -4.50 11.03
CA ALA A 48 2.10 -4.92 10.79
C ALA A 48 2.27 -6.30 11.44
N ARG A 49 2.30 -7.34 10.60
CA ARG A 49 2.23 -8.73 11.04
C ARG A 49 3.04 -9.62 10.12
N THR A 50 4.07 -10.23 10.70
CA THR A 50 4.87 -11.28 10.09
C THR A 50 4.48 -12.63 10.70
N VAL A 51 4.33 -13.65 9.87
CA VAL A 51 4.17 -15.04 10.31
C VAL A 51 5.28 -15.91 9.73
N ILE A 52 5.63 -16.98 10.42
CA ILE A 52 6.56 -17.97 9.89
C ILE A 52 5.76 -18.98 9.05
N ALA A 53 6.13 -19.10 7.77
CA ALA A 53 5.43 -19.90 6.77
C ALA A 53 6.41 -20.41 5.69
N GLY A 54 5.91 -20.64 4.47
CA GLY A 54 6.69 -21.13 3.33
C GLY A 54 6.88 -22.64 3.31
N LYS A 55 7.49 -23.16 2.23
CA LYS A 55 7.61 -24.60 1.96
C LYS A 55 8.29 -25.39 3.09
N ALA A 56 9.29 -24.79 3.74
CA ALA A 56 10.02 -25.37 4.85
C ALA A 56 9.47 -24.95 6.23
N GLY A 57 8.46 -24.09 6.28
CA GLY A 57 7.89 -23.59 7.55
C GLY A 57 8.82 -22.66 8.33
N THR A 58 9.77 -21.99 7.68
CA THR A 58 10.78 -21.13 8.31
C THR A 58 10.85 -19.72 7.71
N GLN A 59 10.08 -19.43 6.67
CA GLN A 59 10.13 -18.16 5.97
C GLN A 59 9.26 -17.11 6.69
N PRO A 60 9.81 -15.98 7.14
CA PRO A 60 8.98 -14.85 7.55
C PRO A 60 8.19 -14.32 6.34
N VAL A 61 6.87 -14.20 6.51
CA VAL A 61 5.92 -13.71 5.51
C VAL A 61 5.06 -12.63 6.16
N ASP A 62 5.12 -11.43 5.61
CA ASP A 62 4.27 -10.33 6.03
C ASP A 62 2.85 -10.47 5.44
N THR A 63 1.82 -10.31 6.26
CA THR A 63 0.41 -10.59 5.87
C THR A 63 -0.49 -9.37 5.90
N GLY A 64 0.04 -8.18 6.19
CA GLY A 64 -0.75 -6.95 6.28
C GLY A 64 0.02 -5.78 5.68
N PHE A 65 0.81 -5.10 6.49
CA PHE A 65 1.77 -4.13 5.98
C PHE A 65 3.01 -4.85 5.43
N ILE A 66 3.24 -4.74 4.12
CA ILE A 66 4.26 -5.53 3.41
C ILE A 66 5.27 -4.67 2.63
N VAL A 67 4.94 -3.40 2.33
CA VAL A 67 5.80 -2.52 1.51
C VAL A 67 5.65 -1.06 1.94
N PHE A 68 6.70 -0.28 1.74
CA PHE A 68 6.70 1.17 1.87
C PHE A 68 7.47 1.80 0.70
N ASN A 69 7.42 3.13 0.58
CA ASN A 69 8.31 3.88 -0.31
C ASN A 69 8.71 5.22 0.32
N TYR A 70 9.84 5.77 -0.11
CA TYR A 70 10.43 6.98 0.47
C TYR A 70 9.57 8.25 0.29
N ALA A 71 8.82 8.35 -0.82
CA ALA A 71 8.03 9.55 -1.10
C ALA A 71 6.76 9.62 -0.24
N ASN A 72 6.10 8.48 -0.01
CA ASN A 72 4.80 8.45 0.66
C ASN A 72 4.90 8.19 2.18
N TYR A 73 6.08 7.78 2.69
CA TYR A 73 6.26 7.39 4.09
C TYR A 73 7.49 8.04 4.76
N PRO A 74 7.68 9.38 4.66
CA PRO A 74 8.89 10.04 5.16
C PRO A 74 9.14 9.76 6.66
N ASN A 75 8.10 9.88 7.50
CA ASN A 75 8.24 9.64 8.95
C ASN A 75 8.60 8.18 9.28
N MET A 76 8.16 7.21 8.48
CA MET A 76 8.49 5.79 8.69
C MET A 76 9.93 5.51 8.27
N VAL A 77 10.41 6.17 7.21
CA VAL A 77 11.82 6.09 6.78
C VAL A 77 12.72 6.59 7.90
N GLU A 78 12.42 7.76 8.48
CA GLU A 78 13.20 8.32 9.60
C GLU A 78 13.22 7.37 10.80
N LEU A 79 12.08 6.74 11.12
CA LEU A 79 12.01 5.73 12.17
C LEU A 79 12.87 4.50 11.86
N PHE A 80 12.81 3.99 10.63
CA PHE A 80 13.62 2.86 10.20
C PHE A 80 15.11 3.17 10.23
N ASP A 81 15.50 4.37 9.82
CA ASP A 81 16.89 4.83 9.88
C ASP A 81 17.37 4.93 11.34
N ALA A 82 16.58 5.53 12.23
CA ALA A 82 16.91 5.63 13.66
C ALA A 82 17.07 4.24 14.32
N LEU A 83 16.27 3.27 13.89
CA LEU A 83 16.31 1.89 14.38
C LEU A 83 17.28 0.98 13.61
N ASN A 84 17.99 1.51 12.59
CA ASN A 84 18.85 0.76 11.68
C ASN A 84 18.16 -0.47 11.05
N VAL A 85 16.90 -0.31 10.63
CA VAL A 85 16.09 -1.38 10.04
C VAL A 85 16.60 -1.67 8.62
N PRO A 86 16.96 -2.93 8.30
CA PRO A 86 17.39 -3.29 6.95
C PRO A 86 16.22 -3.23 5.98
N VAL A 87 16.47 -2.67 4.79
CA VAL A 87 15.47 -2.55 3.72
C VAL A 87 15.94 -3.25 2.46
N VAL A 88 15.01 -3.86 1.75
CA VAL A 88 15.28 -4.54 0.47
C VAL A 88 14.39 -3.95 -0.62
N LYS A 89 14.95 -3.77 -1.82
CA LYS A 89 14.17 -3.34 -2.98
C LYS A 89 13.19 -4.45 -3.35
N SER A 90 11.91 -4.11 -3.42
CA SER A 90 10.84 -4.98 -3.93
C SER A 90 10.24 -4.39 -5.20
N ASN A 91 9.79 -5.26 -6.10
CA ASN A 91 9.11 -4.85 -7.32
C ASN A 91 7.59 -4.92 -7.12
N MET A 92 6.94 -3.76 -7.14
CA MET A 92 5.48 -3.62 -7.06
C MET A 92 4.82 -3.74 -8.43
N SER A 93 5.17 -4.79 -9.19
CA SER A 93 4.60 -5.02 -10.51
C SER A 93 3.13 -5.38 -10.41
N PHE A 94 2.32 -4.84 -11.31
CA PHE A 94 0.91 -5.19 -11.44
C PHE A 94 0.69 -6.18 -12.59
N GLY A 95 -0.18 -7.16 -12.35
CA GLY A 95 -0.69 -8.08 -13.34
C GLY A 95 -2.15 -8.44 -13.03
N ALA A 96 -2.94 -8.62 -14.08
CA ALA A 96 -4.35 -8.96 -13.97
C ALA A 96 -4.69 -10.15 -14.86
N SER A 97 -5.42 -11.11 -14.28
CA SER A 97 -6.10 -12.18 -15.02
C SER A 97 -7.59 -12.06 -14.79
N LEU A 98 -8.32 -11.77 -15.87
CA LEU A 98 -9.71 -11.36 -15.81
C LEU A 98 -10.60 -12.38 -16.54
N ARG A 99 -11.80 -12.59 -16.00
CA ARG A 99 -12.84 -13.44 -16.59
C ARG A 99 -12.36 -14.88 -16.89
N GLY A 100 -11.64 -15.48 -15.94
CA GLY A 100 -11.09 -16.82 -16.09
C GLY A 100 -10.00 -16.92 -17.17
N GLY A 101 -9.12 -15.92 -17.24
CA GLY A 101 -7.99 -15.90 -18.18
C GLY A 101 -8.34 -15.44 -19.60
N ARG A 102 -9.57 -14.97 -19.87
CA ARG A 102 -9.94 -14.44 -21.20
C ARG A 102 -9.16 -13.19 -21.58
N ILE A 103 -8.73 -12.43 -20.58
CA ILE A 103 -7.85 -11.27 -20.72
C ILE A 103 -6.81 -11.34 -19.62
N GLU A 104 -5.55 -11.42 -20.00
CA GLU A 104 -4.40 -11.38 -19.10
C GLU A 104 -3.35 -10.41 -19.62
N TYR A 105 -2.81 -9.60 -18.70
CA TYR A 105 -1.73 -8.67 -18.98
C TYR A 105 -1.03 -8.27 -17.68
N GLY A 106 0.22 -7.82 -17.82
CA GLY A 106 0.96 -7.12 -16.76
C GLY A 106 1.54 -5.81 -17.28
N LEU A 107 2.09 -5.01 -16.37
CA LEU A 107 2.59 -3.67 -16.68
C LEU A 107 4.08 -3.48 -16.45
N SER A 108 4.81 -4.56 -16.17
CA SER A 108 6.25 -4.53 -15.89
C SER A 108 7.11 -4.35 -17.13
N ASN A 109 6.65 -4.79 -18.31
CA ASN A 109 7.34 -4.65 -19.59
C ASN A 109 6.41 -5.06 -20.76
N PHE A 110 6.88 -4.90 -22.00
CA PHE A 110 6.11 -5.27 -23.20
C PHE A 110 5.70 -6.75 -23.26
N ASN A 111 6.56 -7.66 -22.81
CA ASN A 111 6.22 -9.09 -22.77
C ASN A 111 5.10 -9.37 -21.77
N ALA A 112 5.04 -8.64 -20.66
CA ALA A 112 3.96 -8.72 -19.70
C ALA A 112 2.66 -8.09 -20.25
N ILE A 113 2.75 -6.94 -20.91
CA ILE A 113 1.60 -6.27 -21.52
C ILE A 113 0.93 -7.19 -22.54
N PHE A 114 1.73 -7.85 -23.38
CA PHE A 114 1.26 -8.79 -24.39
C PHE A 114 1.53 -10.25 -24.00
N ALA A 115 1.44 -10.58 -22.70
CA ALA A 115 1.52 -11.96 -22.21
C ALA A 115 0.56 -12.86 -23.01
N GLN A 116 -0.59 -12.30 -23.38
CA GLN A 116 -1.47 -12.83 -24.41
C GLN A 116 -1.28 -12.07 -25.74
N LYS A 117 -0.57 -12.68 -26.69
CA LYS A 117 -0.24 -12.08 -28.01
C LYS A 117 -1.47 -11.59 -28.78
N HIS A 118 -2.61 -12.28 -28.64
CA HIS A 118 -3.84 -11.91 -29.34
C HIS A 118 -4.40 -10.55 -28.88
N ASN A 119 -3.95 -10.01 -27.74
CA ASN A 119 -4.30 -8.65 -27.29
C ASN A 119 -3.69 -7.56 -28.17
N ILE A 120 -2.63 -7.85 -28.94
CA ILE A 120 -2.04 -6.91 -29.93
C ILE A 120 -3.08 -6.51 -30.97
N ALA A 121 -3.93 -7.45 -31.39
CA ALA A 121 -4.95 -7.21 -32.40
C ALA A 121 -6.30 -6.74 -31.81
N LYS A 122 -6.40 -6.55 -30.49
CA LYS A 122 -7.66 -6.13 -29.82
C LYS A 122 -7.72 -4.60 -29.71
N PRO A 123 -8.58 -3.91 -30.48
CA PRO A 123 -8.61 -2.44 -30.49
C PRO A 123 -8.92 -1.84 -29.12
N ASN A 124 -9.82 -2.47 -28.36
CA ASN A 124 -10.19 -1.99 -27.03
C ASN A 124 -9.05 -2.15 -26.01
N PHE A 125 -8.21 -3.18 -26.15
CA PHE A 125 -7.04 -3.37 -25.30
C PHE A 125 -5.99 -2.29 -25.61
N LEU A 126 -5.71 -2.02 -26.89
CA LEU A 126 -4.79 -0.94 -27.26
C LEU A 126 -5.29 0.44 -26.82
N ARG A 127 -6.60 0.70 -26.92
CA ARG A 127 -7.23 1.92 -26.37
C ARG A 127 -7.06 2.02 -24.87
N MET A 128 -7.22 0.92 -24.13
CA MET A 128 -6.94 0.86 -22.70
C MET A 128 -5.49 1.25 -22.38
N LEU A 129 -4.51 0.73 -23.12
CA LEU A 129 -3.10 1.08 -22.92
C LEU A 129 -2.85 2.58 -23.15
N ARG A 130 -3.44 3.15 -24.21
CA ARG A 130 -3.38 4.60 -24.45
C ARG A 130 -3.99 5.39 -23.29
N ASP A 131 -5.12 4.93 -22.77
CA ASP A 131 -5.80 5.57 -21.65
C ASP A 131 -4.98 5.45 -20.34
N ILE A 132 -4.21 4.38 -20.14
CA ILE A 132 -3.22 4.26 -19.04
C ILE A 132 -2.13 5.32 -19.16
N LEU A 133 -1.56 5.52 -20.35
CA LEU A 133 -0.57 6.57 -20.57
C LEU A 133 -1.16 7.96 -20.30
N LYS A 134 -2.42 8.18 -20.72
CA LYS A 134 -3.16 9.43 -20.46
C LYS A 134 -3.37 9.65 -18.97
N PHE A 135 -3.74 8.61 -18.22
CA PHE A 135 -3.88 8.65 -16.76
C PHE A 135 -2.55 9.00 -16.09
N ASN A 136 -1.45 8.34 -16.45
CA ASN A 136 -0.14 8.63 -15.86
C ASN A 136 0.35 10.05 -16.16
N ALA A 137 0.01 10.58 -17.34
CA ALA A 137 0.44 11.92 -17.75
C ALA A 137 -0.41 13.06 -17.15
N ARG A 138 -1.69 12.83 -16.86
CA ARG A 138 -2.65 13.91 -16.50
C ARG A 138 -3.45 13.67 -15.23
N GLY A 139 -3.35 12.49 -14.63
CA GLY A 139 -4.19 12.08 -13.52
C GLY A 139 -4.02 12.99 -12.31
N LEU A 140 -2.77 13.32 -11.95
CA LEU A 140 -2.48 14.19 -10.80
C LEU A 140 -3.08 15.59 -11.00
N ASP A 141 -2.87 16.21 -12.15
CA ASP A 141 -3.38 17.56 -12.45
C ASP A 141 -4.92 17.64 -12.44
N LEU A 142 -5.58 16.54 -12.79
CA LEU A 142 -7.04 16.48 -12.83
C LEU A 142 -7.67 16.07 -11.50
N ALA A 143 -6.91 15.47 -10.59
CA ALA A 143 -7.35 15.00 -9.27
C ALA A 143 -7.12 16.02 -8.13
N GLN A 144 -7.02 17.30 -8.46
CA GLN A 144 -6.76 18.37 -7.47
C GLN A 144 -7.97 18.69 -6.58
N ASP A 145 -9.18 18.32 -7.02
CA ASP A 145 -10.40 18.52 -6.25
C ASP A 145 -10.72 17.24 -5.43
N PRO A 146 -10.60 17.29 -4.08
CA PRO A 146 -10.85 16.13 -3.24
C PRO A 146 -12.32 15.74 -3.13
N THR A 147 -13.25 16.59 -3.60
CA THR A 147 -14.69 16.30 -3.59
C THR A 147 -15.17 15.58 -4.83
N MET A 148 -14.34 15.53 -5.89
CA MET A 148 -14.64 14.88 -7.14
C MET A 148 -14.78 13.36 -6.97
N THR A 149 -15.88 12.80 -7.47
CA THR A 149 -16.07 11.36 -7.50
C THR A 149 -15.13 10.70 -8.52
N ILE A 150 -14.85 9.41 -8.34
CA ILE A 150 -14.05 8.64 -9.32
C ILE A 150 -14.74 8.65 -10.70
N SER A 151 -16.09 8.60 -10.73
CA SER A 151 -16.85 8.65 -11.96
C SER A 151 -16.65 9.97 -12.73
N GLU A 152 -16.71 11.12 -12.04
CA GLU A 152 -16.44 12.43 -12.65
C GLU A 152 -15.00 12.57 -13.10
N PHE A 153 -14.05 12.07 -12.30
CA PHE A 153 -12.64 12.06 -12.64
C PHE A 153 -12.39 11.31 -13.96
N LEU A 154 -13.00 10.14 -14.16
CA LEU A 154 -12.83 9.37 -15.39
C LEU A 154 -13.46 10.04 -16.60
N GLN A 155 -14.59 10.73 -16.42
CA GLN A 155 -15.19 11.54 -17.48
C GLN A 155 -14.29 12.71 -17.86
N ARG A 156 -13.75 13.44 -16.88
CA ARG A 156 -12.85 14.58 -17.11
C ARG A 156 -11.53 14.16 -17.72
N LEU A 157 -10.96 13.04 -17.26
CA LEU A 157 -9.79 12.44 -17.87
C LEU A 157 -10.11 11.90 -19.27
N GLY A 158 -11.37 11.62 -19.59
CA GLY A 158 -11.83 11.16 -20.89
C GLY A 158 -11.26 9.78 -21.25
N THR A 159 -11.38 8.84 -20.32
CA THR A 159 -10.97 7.43 -20.48
C THR A 159 -12.16 6.54 -20.79
N GLY A 160 -11.93 5.49 -21.57
CA GLY A 160 -12.99 4.55 -21.97
C GLY A 160 -13.36 3.52 -20.89
N PRO A 161 -14.46 2.77 -21.12
CA PRO A 161 -14.91 1.73 -20.19
C PRO A 161 -13.87 0.62 -20.01
N TRP A 162 -13.03 0.36 -21.01
CA TRP A 162 -11.98 -0.64 -20.86
C TRP A 162 -10.90 -0.24 -19.83
N PHE A 163 -10.51 1.03 -19.80
CA PHE A 163 -9.62 1.56 -18.77
C PHE A 163 -10.24 1.43 -17.38
N ARG A 164 -11.52 1.78 -17.25
CA ARG A 164 -12.26 1.62 -15.99
C ARG A 164 -12.32 0.16 -15.55
N ASP A 165 -12.89 -0.71 -16.38
CA ASP A 165 -13.32 -2.06 -15.99
C ASP A 165 -12.16 -3.07 -15.93
N TYR A 166 -11.13 -2.88 -16.76
CA TYR A 166 -10.04 -3.85 -16.89
C TYR A 166 -8.72 -3.36 -16.30
N TYR A 167 -8.58 -2.07 -15.97
CA TYR A 167 -7.36 -1.53 -15.34
C TYR A 167 -7.63 -0.85 -14.00
N LEU A 168 -8.41 0.24 -13.97
CA LEU A 168 -8.55 1.06 -12.77
C LEU A 168 -9.26 0.30 -11.64
N LEU A 169 -10.43 -0.28 -11.89
CA LEU A 169 -11.17 -0.97 -10.84
C LEU A 169 -10.40 -2.19 -10.31
N PRO A 170 -9.82 -3.07 -11.14
CA PRO A 170 -8.98 -4.17 -10.64
C PRO A 170 -7.77 -3.70 -9.83
N LEU A 171 -7.08 -2.65 -10.29
CA LEU A 171 -5.93 -2.07 -9.58
C LEU A 171 -6.35 -1.50 -8.21
N SER A 172 -7.42 -0.71 -8.18
CA SER A 172 -7.96 -0.13 -6.96
C SER A 172 -8.47 -1.20 -6.00
N GLY A 173 -9.11 -2.26 -6.50
CA GLY A 173 -9.57 -3.38 -5.70
C GLY A 173 -8.42 -4.15 -5.06
N ALA A 174 -7.30 -4.31 -5.76
CA ALA A 174 -6.09 -4.92 -5.23
C ALA A 174 -5.43 -4.07 -4.13
N ILE A 175 -5.41 -2.74 -4.29
CA ILE A 175 -4.81 -1.80 -3.33
C ILE A 175 -5.68 -1.68 -2.06
N TRP A 176 -6.98 -1.52 -2.23
CA TRP A 176 -7.91 -1.21 -1.14
C TRP A 176 -8.67 -2.42 -0.60
N SER A 177 -8.34 -3.63 -1.06
CA SER A 177 -9.02 -4.87 -0.65
C SER A 177 -10.55 -4.76 -0.71
N THR A 178 -11.06 -4.05 -1.72
CA THR A 178 -12.46 -3.65 -1.85
C THR A 178 -13.05 -4.22 -3.13
N PRO A 179 -14.25 -4.83 -3.11
CA PRO A 179 -14.92 -5.29 -4.33
C PRO A 179 -15.06 -4.16 -5.35
N THR A 180 -14.88 -4.45 -6.63
CA THR A 180 -14.86 -3.44 -7.69
C THR A 180 -16.15 -2.63 -7.78
N GLU A 181 -17.28 -3.23 -7.37
CA GLU A 181 -18.61 -2.63 -7.35
C GLU A 181 -18.76 -1.54 -6.28
N LYS A 182 -17.84 -1.48 -5.30
CA LYS A 182 -17.84 -0.49 -4.21
C LYS A 182 -16.82 0.64 -4.41
N ILE A 183 -16.13 0.66 -5.55
CA ILE A 183 -15.09 1.66 -5.84
C ILE A 183 -15.70 2.90 -6.52
N LEU A 184 -16.74 2.72 -7.34
CA LEU A 184 -17.39 3.80 -8.08
C LEU A 184 -18.49 4.52 -7.29
#